data_AF-A0A4Q2Z852-F1
#
_entry.id   AF-A0A4Q2Z852-F1
#
_cell.length_a   1.000
_cell.length_b   1.000
_cell.length_c   1.000
_cell.angle_alpha   90.00
_cell.angle_beta   90.00
_cell.angle_gamma   90.00
#
_symmetry.space_group_name_H-M   'P 1'
#
loop_
_entity.id
_entity.type
_entity.pdbx_description
1 polymer ?
#
loop_
_entity_poly.entity_id
_entity_poly.type
_entity_poly.pdbx_seq_one_letter_code
_entity_poly.pdbx_strand_id
1 'polypeptide(L)'
;MRKTLISLFLSCAVAHADDDSFRELFADPATRTAALAELVPGTRDAYFHTALDHQLAGREEEYRKVMADWKAAADRKENPVSRDQWDVLENRQLLMDYEKNPVGSLTGLIRKLDLKFEDARPDAAAAAESLPTRVDAALVSEAAFEQAAVKEEPDAPYQKYQGERRYRELEQVESFDRDKTLWFLEYIGRADLPGIVPLVDRALGFDRSLSFTENALLRDLTKDQLDSLLTLHPDLRAKDSFALAYLKKLHPGEAVDLTLDTRAQAEHLRRCLDFVMTLPPTLNSLKAHVLFHYLMVQEELGNFPKAEFLAYLALPRMTPGMVKVQESRTEETVDFREDFFDATTWPPVRDDKEMVESLLLHFLG
;
A
#
# COMPACT_ATOMS: atom_id res chain seq x y z
N MET A 1 50.45 60.32 26.89
CA MET A 1 50.86 59.16 26.07
C MET A 1 50.38 57.89 26.78
N ARG A 2 49.27 57.30 26.33
CA ARG A 2 48.72 56.04 26.85
C ARG A 2 49.10 54.93 25.88
N LYS A 3 49.82 53.90 26.34
CA LYS A 3 50.12 52.69 25.57
C LYS A 3 49.18 51.57 26.04
N THR A 4 48.39 51.08 25.10
CA THR A 4 47.35 50.06 25.27
C THR A 4 47.99 48.67 25.20
N LEU A 5 47.72 47.81 26.19
CA LEU A 5 47.88 46.37 26.07
C LEU A 5 46.78 45.83 25.16
N ILE A 6 47.13 44.99 24.19
CA ILE A 6 46.18 44.20 23.39
C ILE A 6 46.49 42.74 23.66
N SER A 7 45.58 42.09 24.38
CA SER A 7 45.46 40.63 24.46
C SER A 7 44.84 40.13 23.15
N LEU A 8 45.50 39.18 22.47
CA LEU A 8 44.90 38.45 21.36
C LEU A 8 44.54 37.04 21.85
N PHE A 9 43.25 36.78 21.98
CA PHE A 9 42.67 35.46 22.22
C PHE A 9 42.97 34.56 21.02
N LEU A 10 43.75 33.51 21.23
CA LEU A 10 43.94 32.43 20.27
C LEU A 10 42.72 31.51 20.34
N SER A 11 41.80 31.69 19.40
CA SER A 11 40.65 30.81 19.18
C SER A 11 41.15 29.50 18.56
N CYS A 12 41.22 28.45 19.37
CA CYS A 12 41.43 27.09 18.87
C CYS A 12 40.10 26.59 18.32
N ALA A 13 39.93 26.63 17.00
CA ALA A 13 38.79 26.00 16.33
C ALA A 13 38.95 24.47 16.44
N VAL A 14 38.00 23.82 17.09
CA VAL A 14 37.89 22.35 17.07
C VAL A 14 37.42 21.97 15.67
N ALA A 15 38.35 21.51 14.83
CA ALA A 15 38.01 20.90 13.55
C ALA A 15 37.39 19.53 13.85
N HIS A 16 36.07 19.43 13.69
CA HIS A 16 35.43 18.13 13.53
C HIS A 16 35.84 17.62 12.15
N ALA A 17 36.65 16.56 12.10
CA ALA A 17 36.91 15.84 10.88
C ALA A 17 35.58 15.41 10.25
N ASP A 18 35.49 15.54 8.94
CA ASP A 18 34.40 14.93 8.16
C ASP A 18 34.45 13.42 8.40
N ASP A 19 33.51 12.90 9.20
CA ASP A 19 33.54 11.55 9.80
C ASP A 19 33.67 10.45 8.73
N ASP A 20 33.11 10.68 7.54
CA ASP A 20 33.23 9.78 6.39
C ASP A 20 34.65 9.79 5.79
N SER A 21 35.24 10.97 5.60
CA SER A 21 36.62 11.12 5.11
C SER A 21 37.65 10.48 6.05
N PHE A 22 37.49 10.64 7.37
CA PHE A 22 38.36 10.00 8.36
C PHE A 22 38.25 8.47 8.31
N ARG A 23 37.02 7.94 8.23
CA ARG A 23 36.79 6.48 8.20
C ARG A 23 37.40 5.81 6.98
N GLU A 24 37.32 6.45 5.81
CA GLU A 24 37.95 5.96 4.57
C GLU A 24 39.48 5.89 4.72
N LEU A 25 40.11 6.95 5.24
CA LEU A 25 41.56 6.97 5.49
C LEU A 25 41.98 6.00 6.60
N PHE A 26 41.16 5.78 7.62
CA PHE A 26 41.45 4.81 8.67
C PHE A 26 41.34 3.36 8.16
N ALA A 27 40.43 3.08 7.23
CA ALA A 27 40.21 1.75 6.70
C ALA A 27 41.46 1.23 5.94
N ASP A 28 42.12 2.08 5.15
CA ASP A 28 43.32 1.72 4.39
C ASP A 28 44.58 1.67 5.28
N PRO A 29 45.28 0.51 5.40
CA PRO A 29 46.52 0.40 6.16
C PRO A 29 47.61 1.41 5.77
N ALA A 30 47.64 1.87 4.51
CA ALA A 30 48.64 2.81 4.02
C ALA A 30 48.47 4.23 4.56
N THR A 31 47.22 4.64 4.85
CA THR A 31 46.86 6.00 5.26
C THR A 31 46.44 6.09 6.73
N ARG A 32 46.20 4.95 7.40
CA ARG A 32 45.73 4.88 8.79
C ARG A 32 46.56 5.65 9.82
N THR A 33 47.89 5.61 9.72
CA THR A 33 48.77 6.35 10.65
C THR A 33 48.57 7.87 10.52
N ALA A 34 48.36 8.36 9.29
CA ALA A 34 48.06 9.77 9.06
C ALA A 34 46.67 10.14 9.60
N ALA A 35 45.66 9.28 9.38
CA ALA A 35 44.32 9.48 9.95
C ALA A 35 44.35 9.56 11.49
N LEU A 36 45.06 8.65 12.16
CA LEU A 36 45.20 8.66 13.61
C LEU A 36 45.85 9.95 14.15
N ALA A 37 46.75 10.58 13.38
CA ALA A 37 47.40 11.83 13.78
C ALA A 37 46.44 13.05 13.74
N GLU A 38 45.31 12.95 13.04
CA GLU A 38 44.27 13.99 13.02
C GLU A 38 43.41 13.97 14.30
N LEU A 39 43.40 12.86 15.04
CA LEU A 39 42.63 12.74 16.27
C LEU A 39 43.29 13.49 17.43
N VAL A 40 42.47 14.19 18.22
CA VAL A 40 42.96 14.93 19.39
C VAL A 40 43.40 13.95 20.49
N PRO A 41 44.68 13.97 20.94
CA PRO A 41 45.17 13.06 21.96
C PRO A 41 44.38 13.14 23.27
N GLY A 42 44.13 12.00 23.89
CA GLY A 42 43.39 11.91 25.15
C GLY A 42 41.86 12.02 25.01
N THR A 43 41.33 12.10 23.78
CA THR A 43 39.88 11.98 23.52
C THR A 43 39.46 10.52 23.39
N ARG A 44 38.15 10.27 23.53
CA ARG A 44 37.55 8.94 23.35
C ARG A 44 37.88 8.35 21.97
N ASP A 45 37.77 9.14 20.92
CA ASP A 45 38.01 8.68 19.55
C ASP A 45 39.49 8.33 19.32
N ALA A 46 40.43 9.12 19.87
CA ALA A 46 41.84 8.80 19.83
C ALA A 46 42.16 7.47 20.52
N TYR A 47 41.59 7.21 21.69
CA TYR A 47 41.76 5.92 22.37
C TYR A 47 41.13 4.76 21.57
N PHE A 48 39.89 4.92 21.10
CA PHE A 48 39.17 3.89 20.38
C PHE A 48 39.88 3.48 19.08
N HIS A 49 40.20 4.43 18.20
CA HIS A 49 40.81 4.13 16.90
C HIS A 49 42.25 3.64 17.04
N THR A 50 43.01 4.12 18.02
CA THR A 50 44.36 3.60 18.30
C THR A 50 44.29 2.16 18.78
N ALA A 51 43.39 1.84 19.72
CA ALA A 51 43.19 0.48 20.20
C ALA A 51 42.71 -0.45 19.07
N LEU A 52 41.80 0.02 18.20
CA LEU A 52 41.33 -0.73 17.04
C LEU A 52 42.46 -1.03 16.05
N ASP A 53 43.34 -0.07 15.76
CA ASP A 53 44.51 -0.30 14.90
C ASP A 53 45.44 -1.38 15.48
N HIS A 54 45.69 -1.34 16.80
CA HIS A 54 46.45 -2.38 17.48
C HIS A 54 45.81 -3.78 17.35
N GLN A 55 44.48 -3.88 17.48
CA GLN A 55 43.76 -5.14 17.26
C GLN A 55 43.89 -5.61 15.80
N LEU A 56 43.72 -4.72 14.82
CA LEU A 56 43.83 -5.04 13.39
C LEU A 56 45.23 -5.53 13.00
N ALA A 57 46.26 -5.05 13.68
CA ALA A 57 47.64 -5.43 13.44
C ALA A 57 48.16 -6.56 14.35
N GLY A 58 47.33 -7.13 15.22
CA GLY A 58 47.72 -8.20 16.15
C GLY A 58 48.69 -7.76 17.26
N ARG A 59 48.76 -6.47 17.55
CA ARG A 59 49.64 -5.86 18.58
C ARG A 59 48.96 -5.89 19.96
N GLU A 60 48.86 -7.09 20.54
CA GLU A 60 48.08 -7.35 21.76
C GLU A 60 48.58 -6.61 23.01
N GLU A 61 49.89 -6.45 23.16
CA GLU A 61 50.48 -5.75 24.33
C GLU A 61 50.17 -4.25 24.28
N GLU A 62 50.29 -3.65 23.10
CA GLU A 62 50.02 -2.25 22.85
C GLU A 62 48.52 -1.95 22.95
N TYR A 63 47.66 -2.84 22.43
CA TYR A 63 46.21 -2.76 22.66
C TYR A 63 45.88 -2.71 24.16
N ARG A 64 46.44 -3.65 24.94
CA ARG A 64 46.22 -3.70 26.39
C ARG A 64 46.68 -2.42 27.09
N LYS A 65 47.80 -1.85 26.65
CA LYS A 65 48.31 -0.58 27.18
C LYS A 65 47.36 0.59 26.89
N VAL A 66 46.93 0.75 25.64
CA VAL A 66 46.01 1.82 25.24
C VAL A 66 44.67 1.70 25.96
N MET A 67 44.14 0.48 26.11
CA MET A 67 42.94 0.25 26.91
C MET A 67 43.16 0.60 28.38
N ALA A 68 44.29 0.22 29.00
CA ALA A 68 44.58 0.60 30.38
C ALA A 68 44.67 2.13 30.56
N ASP A 69 45.29 2.84 29.61
CA ASP A 69 45.39 4.29 29.62
C ASP A 69 44.01 4.95 29.45
N TRP A 70 43.16 4.42 28.55
CA TRP A 70 41.78 4.89 28.39
C TRP A 70 40.94 4.65 29.65
N LYS A 71 41.11 3.50 30.31
CA LYS A 71 40.46 3.21 31.61
C LYS A 71 40.83 4.25 32.65
N ALA A 72 42.13 4.52 32.80
CA ALA A 72 42.63 5.50 33.76
C ALA A 72 42.15 6.91 33.45
N ALA A 73 41.98 7.26 32.16
CA ALA A 73 41.41 8.53 31.73
C ALA A 73 39.90 8.64 31.99
N ALA A 74 39.16 7.54 31.82
CA ALA A 74 37.74 7.45 32.12
C ALA A 74 37.42 7.49 33.63
N ASP A 75 38.35 7.00 34.47
CA ASP A 75 38.18 6.95 35.93
C ASP A 75 38.62 8.25 36.65
N ARG A 76 39.03 9.28 35.92
CA ARG A 76 39.41 10.58 36.50
C ARG A 76 38.19 11.27 37.13
N LYS A 77 38.39 11.91 38.29
CA LYS A 77 37.33 12.66 38.98
C LYS A 77 36.90 13.91 38.23
N GLU A 78 37.83 14.55 37.54
CA GLU A 78 37.60 15.78 36.78
C GLU A 78 37.75 15.46 35.29
N ASN A 79 36.75 15.85 34.50
CA ASN A 79 36.67 15.65 33.04
C ASN A 79 37.00 14.20 32.61
N PRO A 80 36.22 13.20 33.06
CA PRO A 80 36.40 11.81 32.65
C PRO A 80 36.19 11.66 31.14
N VAL A 81 37.04 10.86 30.51
CA VAL A 81 36.87 10.48 29.10
C VAL A 81 35.71 9.47 29.00
N SER A 82 34.81 9.65 28.02
CA SER A 82 33.70 8.71 27.80
C SER A 82 34.21 7.29 27.52
N ARG A 83 33.46 6.29 27.97
CA ARG A 83 33.66 4.86 27.65
C ARG A 83 32.76 4.39 26.51
N ASP A 84 32.15 5.29 25.75
CA ASP A 84 31.35 4.92 24.59
C ASP A 84 32.17 4.04 23.64
N GLN A 85 31.53 2.97 23.15
CA GLN A 85 32.13 1.96 22.27
C GLN A 85 33.29 1.15 22.88
N TRP A 86 33.61 1.30 24.16
CA TRP A 86 34.59 0.46 24.87
C TRP A 86 34.29 -1.04 24.71
N ASP A 87 33.02 -1.41 24.92
CA ASP A 87 32.57 -2.80 24.83
C ASP A 87 32.76 -3.39 23.43
N VAL A 88 32.76 -2.56 22.38
CA VAL A 88 32.99 -3.03 21.00
C VAL A 88 34.39 -3.65 20.90
N LEU A 89 35.40 -2.98 21.46
CA LEU A 89 36.79 -3.46 21.43
C LEU A 89 36.99 -4.66 22.34
N GLU A 90 36.37 -4.70 23.52
CA GLU A 90 36.41 -5.87 24.40
C GLU A 90 35.74 -7.09 23.77
N ASN A 91 34.56 -6.91 23.15
CA ASN A 91 33.86 -8.00 22.47
C ASN A 91 34.68 -8.52 21.31
N ARG A 92 35.28 -7.61 20.54
CA ARG A 92 36.17 -7.96 19.44
C ARG A 92 37.40 -8.74 19.92
N GLN A 93 37.99 -8.35 21.06
CA GLN A 93 39.11 -9.08 21.66
C GLN A 93 38.70 -10.48 22.11
N LEU A 94 37.54 -10.63 22.76
CA LEU A 94 37.01 -11.96 23.15
C LEU A 94 36.83 -12.88 21.94
N LEU A 95 36.39 -12.34 20.79
CA LEU A 95 36.25 -13.13 19.57
C LEU A 95 37.62 -13.50 18.95
N MET A 96 38.58 -12.56 18.95
CA MET A 96 39.94 -12.81 18.46
C MET A 96 40.71 -13.81 19.32
N ASP A 97 40.51 -13.78 20.64
CA ASP A 97 41.18 -14.66 21.59
C ASP A 97 40.58 -16.07 21.63
N TYR A 98 39.45 -16.31 20.96
CA TYR A 98 38.72 -17.57 21.03
C TYR A 98 39.60 -18.78 20.65
N GLU A 99 40.40 -18.68 19.60
CA GLU A 99 41.28 -19.79 19.18
C GLU A 99 42.37 -20.10 20.21
N LYS A 100 42.87 -19.08 20.92
CA LYS A 100 43.95 -19.22 21.91
C LYS A 100 43.43 -19.57 23.31
N ASN A 101 42.26 -19.04 23.68
CA ASN A 101 41.62 -19.19 24.98
C ASN A 101 40.09 -19.26 24.84
N PRO A 102 39.55 -20.40 24.37
CA PRO A 102 38.12 -20.55 24.12
C PRO A 102 37.30 -20.47 25.41
N VAL A 103 37.83 -21.01 26.53
CA VAL A 103 37.13 -21.00 27.82
C VAL A 103 36.96 -19.58 28.35
N GLY A 104 38.03 -18.77 28.35
CA GLY A 104 37.97 -17.37 28.79
C GLY A 104 37.05 -16.53 27.90
N SER A 105 37.17 -16.71 26.59
CA SER A 105 36.36 -16.01 25.58
C SER A 105 34.87 -16.31 25.73
N LEU A 106 34.50 -17.59 25.84
CA LEU A 106 33.11 -18.01 26.07
C LEU A 106 32.58 -17.52 27.41
N THR A 107 33.37 -17.61 28.48
CA THR A 107 32.97 -17.09 29.80
C THR A 107 32.66 -15.59 29.73
N GLY A 108 33.49 -14.83 29.02
CA GLY A 108 33.26 -13.40 28.78
C GLY A 108 31.98 -13.13 27.98
N LEU A 109 31.77 -13.85 26.88
CA LEU A 109 30.58 -13.71 26.02
C LEU A 109 29.29 -14.10 26.75
N ILE A 110 29.31 -15.21 27.49
CA ILE A 110 28.17 -15.67 28.31
C ILE A 110 27.76 -14.58 29.30
N ARG A 111 28.74 -13.99 30.01
CA ARG A 111 28.48 -12.91 30.96
C ARG A 111 27.96 -11.64 30.27
N LYS A 112 28.54 -11.25 29.13
CA LYS A 112 28.15 -10.03 28.41
C LYS A 112 26.78 -10.11 27.75
N LEU A 113 26.40 -11.30 27.28
CA LEU A 113 25.11 -11.56 26.64
C LEU A 113 24.02 -12.03 27.63
N ASP A 114 24.34 -12.13 28.92
CA ASP A 114 23.46 -12.65 29.97
C ASP A 114 22.85 -14.02 29.60
N LEU A 115 23.67 -14.95 29.09
CA LEU A 115 23.21 -16.29 28.71
C LEU A 115 23.06 -17.17 29.95
N LYS A 116 21.82 -17.51 30.28
CA LYS A 116 21.48 -18.21 31.53
C LYS A 116 21.57 -19.74 31.41
N PHE A 117 21.38 -20.28 30.20
CA PHE A 117 21.34 -21.74 29.94
C PHE A 117 20.46 -22.51 30.95
N GLU A 118 19.40 -21.87 31.46
CA GLU A 118 18.46 -22.40 32.46
C GLU A 118 17.32 -23.20 31.82
N ASP A 119 17.34 -23.37 30.49
CA ASP A 119 16.35 -24.18 29.78
C ASP A 119 16.41 -25.62 30.28
N ALA A 120 15.36 -26.05 30.98
CA ALA A 120 15.22 -27.43 31.42
C ALA A 120 15.22 -28.33 30.19
N ARG A 121 16.19 -29.26 30.12
CA ARG A 121 16.03 -30.41 29.22
C ARG A 121 14.71 -31.08 29.58
N PRO A 122 13.81 -31.36 28.61
CA PRO A 122 12.64 -32.18 28.90
C PRO A 122 13.13 -33.45 29.59
N ASP A 123 12.47 -33.81 30.69
CA ASP A 123 12.84 -34.99 31.44
C ASP A 123 12.78 -36.23 30.51
N ALA A 124 13.55 -37.27 30.86
CA ALA A 124 13.59 -38.48 30.05
C ALA A 124 12.19 -39.13 29.89
N ALA A 125 11.22 -38.76 30.73
CA ALA A 125 9.83 -39.20 30.67
C ALA A 125 9.04 -38.48 29.56
N ALA A 126 9.17 -37.16 29.40
CA ALA A 126 8.60 -36.38 28.30
C ALA A 126 9.25 -36.73 26.96
N ALA A 127 10.54 -37.12 26.96
CA ALA A 127 11.20 -37.69 25.78
C ALA A 127 10.72 -39.12 25.44
N ALA A 128 10.19 -39.86 26.42
CA ALA A 128 9.62 -41.20 26.24
C ALA A 128 8.11 -41.17 25.88
N GLU A 129 7.44 -40.03 26.08
CA GLU A 129 6.08 -39.82 25.61
C GLU A 129 6.11 -39.71 24.07
N SER A 130 5.75 -40.80 23.40
CA SER A 130 5.75 -40.91 21.93
C SER A 130 4.72 -39.96 21.33
N LEU A 131 5.09 -38.70 21.13
CA LEU A 131 4.31 -37.78 20.33
C LEU A 131 4.18 -38.32 18.90
N PRO A 132 3.04 -38.11 18.22
CA PRO A 132 2.88 -38.52 16.84
C PRO A 132 3.98 -37.90 15.97
N THR A 133 4.87 -38.75 15.45
CA THR A 133 5.96 -38.32 14.55
C THR A 133 5.53 -38.31 13.09
N ARG A 134 4.29 -38.74 12.81
CA ARG A 134 3.70 -38.79 11.47
C ARG A 134 2.23 -38.39 11.56
N VAL A 135 1.79 -37.69 10.53
CA VAL A 135 0.37 -37.39 10.33
C VAL A 135 -0.30 -38.62 9.73
N ASP A 136 -1.48 -38.99 10.25
CA ASP A 136 -2.29 -40.05 9.67
C ASP A 136 -2.85 -39.59 8.32
N ALA A 137 -2.37 -40.20 7.23
CA ALA A 137 -2.79 -39.87 5.87
C ALA A 137 -4.30 -40.11 5.65
N ALA A 138 -4.93 -41.00 6.43
CA ALA A 138 -6.37 -41.22 6.34
C ALA A 138 -7.18 -40.00 6.81
N LEU A 139 -6.64 -39.21 7.75
CA LEU A 139 -7.28 -37.99 8.27
C LEU A 139 -7.01 -36.76 7.40
N VAL A 140 -5.98 -36.80 6.56
CA VAL A 140 -5.54 -35.69 5.69
C VAL A 140 -5.69 -36.10 4.23
N SER A 141 -6.95 -36.36 3.86
CA SER A 141 -7.36 -36.69 2.50
C SER A 141 -8.58 -35.87 2.11
N GLU A 142 -8.81 -35.66 0.81
CA GLU A 142 -9.99 -34.94 0.31
C GLU A 142 -11.29 -35.58 0.83
N ALA A 143 -11.39 -36.91 0.77
CA ALA A 143 -12.55 -37.64 1.27
C ALA A 143 -12.77 -37.45 2.78
N ALA A 144 -11.70 -37.37 3.58
CA ALA A 144 -11.80 -37.12 5.01
C ALA A 144 -12.28 -35.70 5.31
N PHE A 145 -11.80 -34.70 4.55
CA PHE A 145 -12.26 -33.32 4.69
C PHE A 145 -13.71 -33.14 4.23
N GLU A 146 -14.15 -33.84 3.19
CA GLU A 146 -15.55 -33.87 2.76
C GLU A 146 -16.46 -34.44 3.86
N GLN A 147 -16.08 -35.58 4.43
CA GLN A 147 -16.84 -36.18 5.53
C GLN A 147 -16.86 -35.27 6.77
N ALA A 148 -15.76 -34.58 7.06
CA ALA A 148 -15.71 -33.62 8.16
C ALA A 148 -16.65 -32.42 7.91
N ALA A 149 -16.64 -31.85 6.71
CA ALA A 149 -17.51 -30.75 6.32
C ALA A 149 -19.00 -31.13 6.42
N VAL A 150 -19.40 -32.29 5.88
CA VAL A 150 -20.79 -32.80 5.95
C VAL A 150 -21.20 -33.12 7.39
N LYS A 151 -20.27 -33.61 8.22
CA LYS A 151 -20.56 -33.89 9.63
C LYS A 151 -20.79 -32.62 10.44
N GLU A 152 -20.04 -31.57 10.14
CA GLU A 152 -20.15 -30.28 10.83
C GLU A 152 -21.36 -29.48 10.35
N GLU A 153 -21.59 -29.43 9.04
CA GLU A 153 -22.72 -28.74 8.40
C GLU A 153 -23.40 -29.68 7.38
N PRO A 154 -24.41 -30.46 7.81
CA PRO A 154 -25.07 -31.42 6.93
C PRO A 154 -25.81 -30.77 5.75
N ASP A 155 -26.44 -29.62 5.98
CA ASP A 155 -27.27 -28.93 4.98
C ASP A 155 -26.43 -27.98 4.09
N ALA A 156 -25.28 -27.53 4.59
CA ALA A 156 -24.44 -26.54 3.91
C ALA A 156 -22.93 -26.83 4.04
N PRO A 157 -22.46 -28.04 3.65
CA PRO A 157 -21.05 -28.43 3.79
C PRO A 157 -20.10 -27.49 3.03
N TYR A 158 -20.61 -26.84 1.99
CA TYR A 158 -19.86 -25.86 1.19
C TYR A 158 -19.33 -24.67 2.00
N GLN A 159 -19.94 -24.36 3.15
CA GLN A 159 -19.48 -23.28 4.02
C GLN A 159 -18.14 -23.61 4.71
N LYS A 160 -17.81 -24.91 4.85
CA LYS A 160 -16.57 -25.39 5.46
C LYS A 160 -15.44 -25.58 4.44
N TYR A 161 -15.75 -25.59 3.15
CA TYR A 161 -14.72 -25.68 2.11
C TYR A 161 -13.83 -24.45 2.09
N GLN A 162 -12.53 -24.66 1.86
CA GLN A 162 -11.51 -23.60 1.82
C GLN A 162 -10.66 -23.72 0.54
N GLY A 163 -10.03 -22.60 0.16
CA GLY A 163 -9.13 -22.52 -0.98
C GLY A 163 -9.74 -23.03 -2.29
N GLU A 164 -8.94 -23.74 -3.08
CA GLU A 164 -9.31 -24.31 -4.38
C GLU A 164 -10.54 -25.23 -4.31
N ARG A 165 -10.74 -25.94 -3.19
CA ARG A 165 -11.91 -26.81 -3.04
C ARG A 165 -13.21 -26.01 -3.06
N ARG A 166 -13.26 -24.84 -2.42
CA ARG A 166 -14.43 -23.95 -2.46
C ARG A 166 -14.70 -23.48 -3.89
N TYR A 167 -13.65 -23.08 -4.61
CA TYR A 167 -13.79 -22.53 -5.96
C TYR A 167 -14.29 -23.55 -6.98
N ARG A 168 -13.96 -24.85 -6.82
CA ARG A 168 -14.51 -25.93 -7.65
C ARG A 168 -16.04 -26.01 -7.62
N GLU A 169 -16.70 -25.54 -6.57
CA GLU A 169 -18.16 -25.50 -6.53
C GLU A 169 -18.74 -24.61 -7.65
N LEU A 170 -18.00 -23.61 -8.12
CA LEU A 170 -18.43 -22.74 -9.22
C LEU A 170 -18.58 -23.47 -10.56
N GLU A 171 -17.95 -24.63 -10.74
CA GLU A 171 -18.16 -25.49 -11.92
C GLU A 171 -19.59 -26.02 -12.00
N GLN A 172 -20.29 -26.06 -10.87
CA GLN A 172 -21.67 -26.53 -10.75
C GLN A 172 -22.60 -25.42 -10.27
N VAL A 173 -22.23 -24.16 -10.53
CA VAL A 173 -23.01 -22.98 -10.13
C VAL A 173 -24.46 -23.05 -10.59
N GLU A 174 -24.72 -23.76 -11.70
CA GLU A 174 -26.04 -23.99 -12.26
C GLU A 174 -27.01 -24.70 -11.33
N SER A 175 -26.49 -25.56 -10.46
CA SER A 175 -27.27 -26.33 -9.48
C SER A 175 -27.37 -25.64 -8.12
N PHE A 176 -26.85 -24.42 -7.96
CA PHE A 176 -26.93 -23.72 -6.68
C PHE A 176 -28.37 -23.32 -6.39
N ASP A 177 -28.80 -23.55 -5.16
CA ASP A 177 -30.03 -22.98 -4.63
C ASP A 177 -29.82 -21.51 -4.23
N ARG A 178 -30.87 -20.89 -3.67
CA ARG A 178 -30.83 -19.49 -3.25
C ARG A 178 -29.77 -19.23 -2.19
N ASP A 179 -29.74 -20.04 -1.13
CA ASP A 179 -28.90 -19.80 0.04
C ASP A 179 -27.42 -20.01 -0.31
N LYS A 180 -27.11 -21.04 -1.09
CA LYS A 180 -25.77 -21.27 -1.62
C LYS A 180 -25.34 -20.15 -2.57
N THR A 181 -26.22 -19.70 -3.46
CA THR A 181 -25.90 -18.58 -4.39
C THR A 181 -25.54 -17.31 -3.65
N LEU A 182 -26.37 -16.89 -2.68
CA LEU A 182 -26.14 -15.67 -1.92
C LEU A 182 -24.91 -15.78 -1.02
N TRP A 183 -24.69 -16.95 -0.40
CA TRP A 183 -23.48 -17.21 0.37
C TRP A 183 -22.21 -17.10 -0.50
N PHE A 184 -22.19 -17.75 -1.67
CA PHE A 184 -21.05 -17.66 -2.57
C PHE A 184 -20.82 -16.23 -3.09
N LEU A 185 -21.89 -15.46 -3.35
CA LEU A 185 -21.79 -14.05 -3.72
C LEU A 185 -21.12 -13.19 -2.64
N GLU A 186 -21.37 -13.49 -1.35
CA GLU A 186 -20.80 -12.75 -0.22
C GLU A 186 -19.36 -13.18 0.10
N TYR A 187 -19.07 -14.48 -0.01
CA TYR A 187 -17.80 -15.05 0.48
C TYR A 187 -16.78 -15.41 -0.61
N ILE A 188 -17.10 -15.25 -1.90
CA ILE A 188 -16.10 -15.26 -2.96
C ILE A 188 -15.45 -13.87 -3.03
N GLY A 189 -14.17 -13.79 -2.66
CA GLY A 189 -13.35 -12.58 -2.81
C GLY A 189 -12.62 -12.45 -4.14
N ARG A 190 -13.01 -13.21 -5.17
CA ARG A 190 -12.30 -13.28 -6.46
C ARG A 190 -13.26 -13.24 -7.65
N ALA A 191 -13.28 -12.11 -8.35
CA ALA A 191 -14.07 -11.93 -9.57
C ALA A 191 -13.48 -12.65 -10.79
N ASP A 192 -12.20 -13.02 -10.77
CA ASP A 192 -11.49 -13.62 -11.90
C ASP A 192 -11.75 -15.13 -12.09
N LEU A 193 -12.53 -15.75 -11.20
CA LEU A 193 -12.84 -17.18 -11.26
C LEU A 193 -13.83 -17.52 -12.39
N PRO A 194 -13.76 -18.73 -12.98
CA PRO A 194 -14.81 -19.22 -13.86
C PRO A 194 -16.12 -19.39 -13.08
N GLY A 195 -17.26 -19.17 -13.74
CA GLY A 195 -18.58 -19.32 -13.12
C GLY A 195 -19.11 -18.09 -12.36
N ILE A 196 -18.34 -17.00 -12.27
CA ILE A 196 -18.77 -15.77 -11.59
C ILE A 196 -19.94 -15.07 -12.29
N VAL A 197 -19.92 -14.96 -13.62
CA VAL A 197 -21.06 -14.37 -14.36
C VAL A 197 -22.35 -15.18 -14.14
N PRO A 198 -22.36 -16.53 -14.30
CA PRO A 198 -23.51 -17.35 -13.94
C PRO A 198 -23.94 -17.27 -12.46
N LEU A 199 -22.99 -17.08 -11.53
CA LEU A 199 -23.30 -16.89 -10.11
C LEU A 199 -24.09 -15.58 -9.91
N VAL A 200 -23.61 -14.48 -10.48
CA VAL A 200 -24.24 -13.17 -10.38
C VAL A 200 -25.59 -13.15 -11.09
N ASP A 201 -25.69 -13.74 -12.29
CA ASP A 201 -26.95 -13.92 -13.03
C ASP A 201 -28.03 -14.58 -12.15
N ARG A 202 -27.67 -15.69 -11.49
CA ARG A 202 -28.57 -16.40 -10.58
C ARG A 202 -28.90 -15.57 -9.34
N ALA A 203 -27.92 -14.88 -8.77
CA ALA A 203 -28.14 -14.00 -7.63
C ALA A 203 -29.12 -12.87 -7.95
N LEU A 204 -29.02 -12.24 -9.13
CA LEU A 204 -29.96 -11.23 -9.62
C LEU A 204 -31.37 -11.80 -9.82
N GLY A 205 -31.48 -13.08 -10.18
CA GLY A 205 -32.74 -13.81 -10.24
C GLY A 205 -33.45 -13.93 -8.88
N PHE A 206 -32.69 -13.96 -7.78
CA PHE A 206 -33.23 -14.06 -6.42
C PHE A 206 -33.37 -12.71 -5.72
N ASP A 207 -32.46 -11.77 -5.99
CA ASP A 207 -32.43 -10.46 -5.36
C ASP A 207 -32.00 -9.38 -6.36
N ARG A 208 -32.98 -8.57 -6.81
CA ARG A 208 -32.72 -7.44 -7.70
C ARG A 208 -32.16 -6.22 -6.99
N SER A 209 -32.16 -6.20 -5.65
CA SER A 209 -31.64 -5.07 -4.86
C SER A 209 -30.11 -5.03 -4.81
N LEU A 210 -29.42 -6.14 -5.13
CA LEU A 210 -27.95 -6.29 -5.11
C LEU A 210 -27.17 -5.11 -5.71
N SER A 211 -26.43 -4.38 -4.88
CA SER A 211 -25.67 -3.20 -5.31
C SER A 211 -24.30 -3.59 -5.88
N PHE A 212 -23.99 -3.05 -7.07
CA PHE A 212 -22.69 -3.22 -7.73
C PHE A 212 -21.58 -2.32 -7.17
N THR A 213 -21.92 -1.39 -6.27
CA THR A 213 -20.95 -0.51 -5.61
C THR A 213 -20.66 -0.94 -4.17
N GLU A 214 -21.61 -1.60 -3.50
CA GLU A 214 -21.50 -2.00 -2.09
C GLU A 214 -21.01 -3.45 -1.92
N ASN A 215 -21.47 -4.37 -2.76
CA ASN A 215 -21.03 -5.77 -2.68
C ASN A 215 -19.59 -5.89 -3.22
N ALA A 216 -18.70 -6.50 -2.44
CA ALA A 216 -17.29 -6.62 -2.75
C ALA A 216 -17.04 -7.35 -4.08
N LEU A 217 -17.70 -8.50 -4.30
CA LEU A 217 -17.53 -9.27 -5.53
C LEU A 217 -18.05 -8.51 -6.74
N LEU A 218 -19.23 -7.90 -6.64
CA LEU A 218 -19.85 -7.16 -7.76
C LEU A 218 -19.04 -5.93 -8.16
N ARG A 219 -18.44 -5.23 -7.18
CA ARG A 219 -17.55 -4.09 -7.42
C ARG A 219 -16.27 -4.50 -8.16
N ASP A 220 -15.80 -5.71 -7.94
CA ASP A 220 -14.53 -6.20 -8.48
C ASP A 220 -14.67 -6.86 -9.86
N LEU A 221 -15.90 -7.03 -10.37
CA LEU A 221 -16.16 -7.53 -11.72
C LEU A 221 -15.37 -6.77 -12.80
N THR A 222 -14.92 -7.50 -13.82
CA THR A 222 -14.24 -6.91 -14.98
C THR A 222 -15.24 -6.30 -15.95
N LYS A 223 -14.77 -5.42 -16.84
CA LYS A 223 -15.61 -4.84 -17.90
C LYS A 223 -16.31 -5.93 -18.73
N ASP A 224 -15.57 -6.95 -19.16
CA ASP A 224 -16.11 -8.03 -19.99
C ASP A 224 -17.19 -8.85 -19.27
N GLN A 225 -17.06 -9.00 -17.94
CA GLN A 225 -18.09 -9.64 -17.12
C GLN A 225 -19.34 -8.76 -17.01
N LEU A 226 -19.19 -7.44 -16.83
CA LEU A 226 -20.31 -6.51 -16.84
C LEU A 226 -21.02 -6.47 -18.20
N ASP A 227 -20.28 -6.52 -19.31
CA ASP A 227 -20.84 -6.62 -20.67
C ASP A 227 -21.63 -7.91 -20.88
N SER A 228 -21.12 -9.02 -20.35
CA SER A 228 -21.83 -10.31 -20.37
C SER A 228 -23.13 -10.22 -19.56
N LEU A 229 -23.11 -9.60 -18.39
CA LEU A 229 -24.30 -9.36 -17.57
C LEU A 229 -25.30 -8.42 -18.27
N LEU A 230 -24.85 -7.39 -18.99
CA LEU A 230 -25.74 -6.53 -19.79
C LEU A 230 -26.43 -7.26 -20.94
N THR A 231 -25.77 -8.29 -21.48
CA THR A 231 -26.35 -9.13 -22.52
C THR A 231 -27.47 -10.01 -21.97
N LEU A 232 -27.30 -10.52 -20.74
CA LEU A 232 -28.29 -11.36 -20.04
C LEU A 232 -29.44 -10.53 -19.44
N HIS A 233 -29.10 -9.37 -18.85
CA HIS A 233 -30.02 -8.47 -18.14
C HIS A 233 -29.88 -7.03 -18.65
N PRO A 234 -30.50 -6.69 -19.79
CA PRO A 234 -30.43 -5.33 -20.35
C PRO A 234 -31.01 -4.24 -19.44
N ASP A 235 -31.89 -4.62 -18.52
CA ASP A 235 -32.51 -3.75 -17.52
C ASP A 235 -31.53 -3.25 -16.46
N LEU A 236 -30.34 -3.87 -16.31
CA LEU A 236 -29.27 -3.36 -15.45
C LEU A 236 -28.83 -1.94 -15.82
N ARG A 237 -29.05 -1.48 -17.07
CA ARG A 237 -28.81 -0.08 -17.47
C ARG A 237 -29.64 0.92 -16.68
N ALA A 238 -30.79 0.51 -16.14
CA ALA A 238 -31.62 1.38 -15.33
C ALA A 238 -31.16 1.46 -13.86
N LYS A 239 -30.12 0.72 -13.48
CA LYS A 239 -29.63 0.66 -12.11
C LYS A 239 -28.40 1.54 -11.92
N ASP A 240 -28.52 2.53 -11.06
CA ASP A 240 -27.46 3.51 -10.79
C ASP A 240 -26.16 2.84 -10.32
N SER A 241 -26.25 1.92 -9.36
CA SER A 241 -25.07 1.20 -8.86
C SER A 241 -24.32 0.45 -9.98
N PHE A 242 -25.06 -0.09 -10.96
CA PHE A 242 -24.46 -0.79 -12.10
C PHE A 242 -23.76 0.20 -13.03
N ALA A 243 -24.42 1.30 -13.38
CA ALA A 243 -23.84 2.34 -14.23
C ALA A 243 -22.55 2.92 -13.61
N LEU A 244 -22.56 3.21 -12.31
CA LEU A 244 -21.38 3.72 -11.59
C LEU A 244 -20.25 2.70 -11.53
N ALA A 245 -20.54 1.43 -11.25
CA ALA A 245 -19.54 0.36 -11.28
C ALA A 245 -18.95 0.18 -12.68
N TYR A 246 -19.77 0.26 -13.73
CA TYR A 246 -19.31 0.17 -15.12
C TYR A 246 -18.37 1.31 -15.49
N LEU A 247 -18.71 2.56 -15.14
CA LEU A 247 -17.87 3.73 -15.41
C LEU A 247 -16.48 3.62 -14.76
N LYS A 248 -16.39 3.10 -13.53
CA LYS A 248 -15.10 2.82 -12.88
C LYS A 248 -14.20 1.88 -13.70
N LYS A 249 -14.78 0.95 -14.47
CA LYS A 249 -14.02 0.01 -15.32
C LYS A 249 -13.61 0.62 -16.67
N LEU A 250 -14.07 1.83 -17.00
CA LEU A 250 -13.67 2.58 -18.19
C LEU A 250 -12.47 3.51 -17.94
N HIS A 251 -12.02 3.62 -16.68
CA HIS A 251 -10.76 4.29 -16.35
C HIS A 251 -9.61 3.69 -17.15
N PRO A 252 -8.71 4.53 -17.67
CA PRO A 252 -7.49 4.02 -18.27
C PRO A 252 -6.67 3.27 -17.21
N GLY A 253 -5.80 2.36 -17.67
CA GLY A 253 -4.91 1.63 -16.76
C GLY A 253 -3.94 2.56 -16.03
N GLU A 254 -3.31 2.05 -14.97
CA GLU A 254 -2.45 2.81 -14.04
C GLU A 254 -1.28 3.55 -14.71
N ALA A 255 -0.92 3.20 -15.94
CA ALA A 255 0.15 3.85 -16.70
C ALA A 255 -0.22 5.22 -17.27
N VAL A 256 -1.51 5.62 -17.24
CA VAL A 256 -2.00 6.87 -17.84
C VAL A 256 -2.40 7.84 -16.74
N ASP A 257 -1.71 8.97 -16.66
CA ASP A 257 -2.02 10.03 -15.71
C ASP A 257 -3.06 11.00 -16.31
N LEU A 258 -4.32 10.82 -15.90
CA LEU A 258 -5.42 11.69 -16.30
C LEU A 258 -5.28 13.12 -15.78
N THR A 259 -4.42 13.42 -14.81
CA THR A 259 -4.30 14.80 -14.28
C THR A 259 -3.49 15.72 -15.19
N LEU A 260 -2.59 15.16 -16.00
CA LEU A 260 -1.68 15.92 -16.86
C LEU A 260 -1.94 15.76 -18.36
N ASP A 261 -2.63 14.68 -18.76
CA ASP A 261 -2.89 14.38 -20.17
C ASP A 261 -4.35 14.67 -20.58
N THR A 262 -4.59 15.89 -21.07
CA THR A 262 -5.89 16.34 -21.58
C THR A 262 -6.43 15.46 -22.71
N ARG A 263 -5.55 14.86 -23.53
CA ARG A 263 -5.99 13.96 -24.60
C ARG A 263 -6.48 12.64 -24.02
N ALA A 264 -5.78 12.09 -23.04
CA ALA A 264 -6.21 10.88 -22.34
C ALA A 264 -7.52 11.12 -21.57
N GLN A 265 -7.72 12.31 -20.97
CA GLN A 265 -8.99 12.73 -20.39
C GLN A 265 -10.11 12.67 -21.43
N ALA A 266 -9.90 13.24 -22.62
CA ALA A 266 -10.90 13.25 -23.69
C ALA A 266 -11.25 11.83 -24.16
N GLU A 267 -10.25 10.94 -24.31
CA GLU A 267 -10.47 9.54 -24.71
C GLU A 267 -11.22 8.73 -23.64
N HIS A 268 -10.91 8.95 -22.35
CA HIS A 268 -11.65 8.35 -21.24
C HIS A 268 -13.10 8.84 -21.20
N LEU A 269 -13.31 10.16 -21.22
CA LEU A 269 -14.65 10.75 -21.23
C LEU A 269 -15.45 10.33 -22.46
N ARG A 270 -14.81 10.11 -23.61
CA ARG A 270 -15.47 9.56 -24.80
C ARG A 270 -16.03 8.16 -24.54
N ARG A 271 -15.24 7.26 -23.94
CA ARG A 271 -15.71 5.91 -23.57
C ARG A 271 -16.87 5.97 -22.57
N CYS A 272 -16.76 6.85 -21.57
CA CYS A 272 -17.84 7.09 -20.61
C CYS A 272 -19.09 7.62 -21.32
N LEU A 273 -18.95 8.57 -22.24
CA LEU A 273 -20.03 9.16 -23.01
C LEU A 273 -20.77 8.10 -23.85
N ASP A 274 -20.03 7.29 -24.60
CA ASP A 274 -20.59 6.23 -25.45
C ASP A 274 -21.44 5.25 -24.62
N PHE A 275 -21.07 4.99 -23.36
CA PHE A 275 -21.88 4.18 -22.44
C PHE A 275 -23.10 4.94 -21.89
N VAL A 276 -22.92 6.12 -21.30
CA VAL A 276 -24.01 6.84 -20.61
C VAL A 276 -25.15 7.25 -21.55
N MET A 277 -24.85 7.48 -22.83
CA MET A 277 -25.86 7.80 -23.83
C MET A 277 -26.80 6.63 -24.14
N THR A 278 -26.45 5.40 -23.73
CA THR A 278 -27.33 4.22 -23.82
C THR A 278 -28.27 4.05 -22.62
N LEU A 279 -28.09 4.86 -21.56
CA LEU A 279 -28.83 4.73 -20.31
C LEU A 279 -30.24 5.36 -20.41
N PRO A 280 -31.20 4.93 -19.59
CA PRO A 280 -32.55 5.52 -19.56
C PRO A 280 -32.56 6.97 -19.02
N PRO A 281 -33.68 7.70 -19.18
CA PRO A 281 -33.83 9.08 -18.69
C PRO A 281 -33.69 9.26 -17.17
N THR A 282 -33.91 8.22 -16.36
CA THR A 282 -33.71 8.26 -14.90
C THR A 282 -32.27 8.60 -14.52
N LEU A 283 -31.31 8.36 -15.41
CA LEU A 283 -29.89 8.64 -15.22
C LEU A 283 -29.43 9.93 -15.93
N ASN A 284 -30.35 10.87 -16.18
CA ASN A 284 -30.02 12.13 -16.86
C ASN A 284 -29.01 12.98 -16.09
N SER A 285 -28.99 12.97 -14.75
CA SER A 285 -27.94 13.63 -13.96
C SER A 285 -26.54 13.12 -14.33
N LEU A 286 -26.38 11.80 -14.43
CA LEU A 286 -25.11 11.17 -14.81
C LEU A 286 -24.73 11.47 -16.27
N LYS A 287 -25.71 11.46 -17.19
CA LYS A 287 -25.48 11.87 -18.59
C LYS A 287 -25.02 13.31 -18.68
N ALA A 288 -25.68 14.21 -17.95
CA ALA A 288 -25.33 15.62 -17.90
C ALA A 288 -23.92 15.83 -17.36
N HIS A 289 -23.55 15.12 -16.28
CA HIS A 289 -22.22 15.15 -15.70
C HIS A 289 -21.13 14.76 -16.71
N VAL A 290 -21.28 13.62 -17.39
CA VAL A 290 -20.29 13.16 -18.37
C VAL A 290 -20.23 14.06 -19.61
N LEU A 291 -21.38 14.51 -20.12
CA LEU A 291 -21.46 15.45 -21.24
C LEU A 291 -20.77 16.78 -20.91
N PHE A 292 -21.03 17.32 -19.73
CA PHE A 292 -20.44 18.56 -19.25
C PHE A 292 -18.91 18.50 -19.29
N HIS A 293 -18.32 17.49 -18.61
CA HIS A 293 -16.86 17.35 -18.54
C HIS A 293 -16.25 17.03 -19.90
N TYR A 294 -16.93 16.22 -20.73
CA TYR A 294 -16.49 15.97 -22.10
C TYR A 294 -16.43 17.25 -22.94
N LEU A 295 -17.44 18.12 -22.83
CA LEU A 295 -17.48 19.39 -23.54
C LEU A 295 -16.37 20.34 -23.10
N MET A 296 -16.12 20.47 -21.79
CA MET A 296 -15.02 21.30 -21.28
C MET A 296 -13.65 20.84 -21.79
N VAL A 297 -13.35 19.54 -21.66
CA VAL A 297 -12.06 19.00 -22.11
C VAL A 297 -11.88 19.15 -23.62
N GLN A 298 -12.97 19.02 -24.40
CA GLN A 298 -12.89 19.24 -25.85
C GLN A 298 -12.64 20.70 -26.20
N GLU A 299 -13.29 21.63 -25.50
CA GLU A 299 -13.05 23.06 -25.66
C GLU A 299 -11.58 23.43 -25.36
N GLU A 300 -10.97 22.87 -24.31
CA GLU A 300 -9.54 23.04 -24.00
C GLU A 300 -8.63 22.52 -25.13
N LEU A 301 -9.04 21.45 -25.82
CA LEU A 301 -8.35 20.92 -26.99
C LEU A 301 -8.66 21.69 -28.30
N GLY A 302 -9.50 22.73 -28.24
CA GLY A 302 -9.93 23.51 -29.40
C GLY A 302 -10.95 22.80 -30.29
N ASN A 303 -11.59 21.74 -29.79
CA ASN A 303 -12.62 20.97 -30.46
C ASN A 303 -14.01 21.39 -29.97
N PHE A 304 -14.95 21.59 -30.91
CA PHE A 304 -16.31 22.04 -30.60
C PHE A 304 -17.34 21.00 -31.08
N PRO A 305 -17.62 19.94 -30.29
CA PRO A 305 -18.49 18.84 -30.70
C PRO A 305 -19.98 19.24 -30.61
N LYS A 306 -20.50 19.79 -31.71
CA LYS A 306 -21.87 20.35 -31.80
C LYS A 306 -22.96 19.34 -31.44
N ALA A 307 -22.83 18.07 -31.83
CA ALA A 307 -23.86 17.06 -31.60
C ALA A 307 -24.02 16.77 -30.10
N GLU A 308 -22.91 16.61 -29.39
CA GLU A 308 -22.84 16.40 -27.95
C GLU A 308 -23.34 17.64 -27.19
N PHE A 309 -23.02 18.85 -27.66
CA PHE A 309 -23.55 20.08 -27.08
C PHE A 309 -25.08 20.17 -27.20
N LEU A 310 -25.65 19.85 -28.36
CA LEU A 310 -27.10 19.81 -28.55
C LEU A 310 -27.75 18.72 -27.68
N ALA A 311 -27.12 17.57 -27.52
CA ALA A 311 -27.59 16.52 -26.62
C ALA A 311 -27.61 17.00 -25.16
N TYR A 312 -26.59 17.75 -24.73
CA TYR A 312 -26.52 18.35 -23.39
C TYR A 312 -27.61 19.40 -23.15
N LEU A 313 -27.92 20.24 -24.13
CA LEU A 313 -29.00 21.22 -24.04
C LEU A 313 -30.40 20.59 -24.07
N ALA A 314 -30.54 19.41 -24.69
CA ALA A 314 -31.81 18.69 -24.78
C ALA A 314 -32.22 18.00 -23.46
N LEU A 315 -31.30 17.84 -22.50
CA LEU A 315 -31.61 17.24 -21.21
C LEU A 315 -32.57 18.13 -20.39
N PRO A 316 -33.57 17.55 -19.69
CA PRO A 316 -34.56 18.32 -18.94
C PRO A 316 -33.92 18.98 -17.72
N ARG A 317 -34.00 20.31 -17.65
CA ARG A 317 -33.46 21.13 -16.56
C ARG A 317 -34.57 21.83 -15.81
N MET A 318 -34.36 22.06 -14.52
CA MET A 318 -35.15 23.03 -13.78
C MET A 318 -34.66 24.43 -14.12
N THR A 319 -35.14 24.98 -15.23
CA THR A 319 -34.99 26.42 -15.48
C THR A 319 -36.10 27.11 -14.70
N PRO A 320 -35.82 28.09 -13.83
CA PRO A 320 -36.89 28.89 -13.23
C PRO A 320 -37.67 29.56 -14.36
N GLY A 321 -38.86 29.04 -14.66
CA GLY A 321 -39.72 29.63 -15.68
C GLY A 321 -40.06 31.07 -15.33
N MET A 322 -40.33 31.91 -16.35
CA MET A 322 -40.91 33.24 -16.13
C MET A 322 -42.29 33.16 -15.42
N VAL A 323 -42.93 31.99 -15.46
CA VAL A 323 -44.17 31.69 -14.75
C VAL A 323 -43.83 30.87 -13.51
N LYS A 324 -44.27 31.32 -12.33
CA LYS A 324 -44.22 30.57 -11.06
C LYS A 324 -45.22 29.40 -11.08
N VAL A 325 -45.12 28.50 -12.05
CA VAL A 325 -45.71 27.18 -11.91
C VAL A 325 -44.77 26.38 -11.03
N GLN A 326 -45.33 25.70 -10.05
CA GLN A 326 -44.57 24.79 -9.20
C GLN A 326 -44.22 23.56 -10.03
N GLU A 327 -43.17 23.67 -10.86
CA GLU A 327 -42.64 22.53 -11.59
C GLU A 327 -42.07 21.54 -10.57
N SER A 328 -42.77 20.43 -10.38
CA SER A 328 -42.30 19.35 -9.52
C SER A 328 -41.11 18.68 -10.18
N ARG A 329 -39.96 18.69 -9.51
CA ARG A 329 -38.78 17.92 -9.91
C ARG A 329 -39.18 16.46 -10.12
N THR A 330 -38.91 15.94 -11.31
CA THR A 330 -39.06 14.51 -11.62
C THR A 330 -37.70 13.82 -11.48
N GLU A 331 -37.68 12.50 -11.35
CA GLU A 331 -36.42 11.72 -11.32
C GLU A 331 -35.61 11.87 -12.61
N GLU A 332 -36.25 12.20 -13.73
CA GLU A 332 -35.59 12.42 -15.01
C GLU A 332 -34.96 13.82 -15.13
N THR A 333 -35.27 14.74 -14.22
CA THR A 333 -34.75 16.11 -14.23
C THR A 333 -33.32 16.15 -13.72
N VAL A 334 -32.42 16.77 -14.50
CA VAL A 334 -30.99 16.85 -14.18
C VAL A 334 -30.75 17.59 -12.86
N ASP A 335 -29.91 16.98 -12.01
CA ASP A 335 -29.33 17.62 -10.83
C ASP A 335 -27.82 17.75 -10.94
N PHE A 336 -27.34 18.98 -11.15
CA PHE A 336 -25.91 19.28 -11.24
C PHE A 336 -25.16 19.20 -9.91
N ARG A 337 -25.85 19.01 -8.78
CA ARG A 337 -25.24 18.88 -7.45
C ARG A 337 -24.90 17.44 -7.08
N GLU A 338 -25.42 16.48 -7.83
CA GLU A 338 -25.16 15.07 -7.59
C GLU A 338 -23.68 14.75 -7.79
N ASP A 339 -23.14 13.89 -6.92
CA ASP A 339 -21.71 13.59 -6.89
C ASP A 339 -21.42 12.21 -7.49
N PHE A 340 -20.67 12.22 -8.58
CA PHE A 340 -20.21 11.03 -9.29
C PHE A 340 -18.68 10.93 -9.31
N PHE A 341 -18.00 11.64 -8.41
CA PHE A 341 -16.53 11.70 -8.36
C PHE A 341 -15.92 10.30 -8.21
N ASP A 342 -16.45 9.48 -7.31
CA ASP A 342 -15.94 8.12 -7.10
C ASP A 342 -15.95 7.27 -8.39
N ALA A 343 -16.96 7.46 -9.25
CA ALA A 343 -17.12 6.67 -10.46
C ALA A 343 -16.41 7.26 -11.69
N THR A 344 -16.24 8.58 -11.74
CA THR A 344 -15.79 9.30 -12.94
C THR A 344 -14.48 10.05 -12.74
N THR A 345 -14.01 10.24 -11.51
CA THR A 345 -12.90 11.12 -11.09
C THR A 345 -13.07 12.60 -11.42
N TRP A 346 -14.28 13.03 -11.81
CA TRP A 346 -14.60 14.42 -12.10
C TRP A 346 -15.49 15.04 -11.02
N PRO A 347 -15.28 16.32 -10.68
CA PRO A 347 -16.07 16.99 -9.66
C PRO A 347 -17.52 17.18 -10.12
N PRO A 348 -18.48 17.37 -9.19
CA PRO A 348 -19.84 17.73 -9.54
C PRO A 348 -19.89 19.02 -10.39
N VAL A 349 -20.81 19.07 -11.36
CA VAL A 349 -20.96 20.19 -12.30
C VAL A 349 -21.21 21.52 -11.57
N ARG A 350 -22.20 21.54 -10.65
CA ARG A 350 -22.67 22.71 -9.87
C ARG A 350 -23.23 23.88 -10.69
N ASP A 351 -22.42 24.47 -11.57
CA ASP A 351 -22.75 25.59 -12.45
C ASP A 351 -22.15 25.35 -13.83
N ASP A 352 -22.98 25.42 -14.86
CA ASP A 352 -22.58 25.15 -16.24
C ASP A 352 -22.62 26.39 -17.15
N LYS A 353 -22.90 27.56 -16.56
CA LYS A 353 -23.14 28.80 -17.31
C LYS A 353 -21.96 29.19 -18.20
N GLU A 354 -20.74 29.14 -17.68
CA GLU A 354 -19.53 29.58 -18.39
C GLU A 354 -19.29 28.76 -19.67
N MET A 355 -19.34 27.43 -19.56
CA MET A 355 -19.17 26.52 -20.70
C MET A 355 -20.32 26.66 -21.71
N VAL A 356 -21.58 26.81 -21.26
CA VAL A 356 -22.71 27.02 -22.17
C VAL A 356 -22.58 28.35 -22.93
N GLU A 357 -22.24 29.44 -22.25
CA GLU A 357 -22.04 30.75 -22.88
C GLU A 357 -20.90 30.73 -23.89
N SER A 358 -19.78 30.09 -23.56
CA SER A 358 -18.62 29.97 -24.46
C SER A 358 -18.97 29.20 -25.75
N LEU A 359 -19.64 28.05 -25.61
CA LEU A 359 -20.07 27.24 -26.77
C LEU A 359 -21.14 27.94 -27.61
N LEU A 360 -22.08 28.65 -26.99
CA LEU A 360 -23.07 29.47 -27.72
C LEU A 360 -22.39 30.58 -28.50
N LEU A 361 -21.42 31.27 -27.89
CA LEU A 361 -20.65 32.31 -28.57
C LEU A 361 -19.87 31.74 -29.75
N HIS A 362 -19.27 30.55 -29.62
CA HIS A 362 -18.57 29.89 -30.72
C HIS A 362 -19.49 29.52 -31.90
N PHE A 363 -20.71 29.04 -31.63
CA PHE A 363 -21.61 28.56 -32.68
C PHE A 363 -22.57 29.63 -33.25
N LEU A 364 -22.85 30.70 -32.51
CA LEU A 364 -23.85 31.73 -32.86
C LEU A 364 -23.29 33.15 -32.96
N GLY A 365 -22.11 33.42 -32.39
CA GLY A 365 -21.38 34.69 -32.54
C GLY A 365 -20.57 34.72 -33.81
#